data_AF-A0A7I8ECF9-F1
#
_entry.id   AF-A0A7I8ECF9-F1
#
_cell.length_a   1.000
_cell.length_b   1.000
_cell.length_c   1.000
_cell.angle_alpha   90.00
_cell.angle_beta   90.00
_cell.angle_gamma   90.00
#
_symmetry.space_group_name_H-M   'P 1'
#
loop_
_entity.id
_entity.type
_entity.pdbx_description
1 polymer ?
#
loop_
_entity_poly.entity_id
_entity_poly.type
_entity_poly.pdbx_seq_one_letter_code
_entity_poly.pdbx_strand_id
1 'polypeptide(L)'
;MRLANTPPMEPRFTLEERRLDVEKNNEMLSYLITSCDYGITQIGDSQTDPDKVAVLKSDLQALAGDRLEGRKLTLQSYTVHLNNAVALKQQVGSFSAAYAGLLGGTLFMAMTEIGCSKEQVSGGWYTADEVSNAWPPVIAEATLSVDGVSYQSRAVATAANETETMAELYRRVFRQIAERFAEQLE
;
A
#
# COMPACT_ATOMS: atom_id res chain seq x y z
N MET A 1 -2.43 41.62 4.69
CA MET A 1 -3.26 40.82 3.78
C MET A 1 -3.59 39.52 4.51
N ARG A 2 -4.80 39.36 5.05
CA ARG A 2 -5.22 38.11 5.69
C ARG A 2 -5.61 37.15 4.56
N LEU A 3 -4.89 36.04 4.42
CA LEU A 3 -5.35 34.92 3.60
C LEU A 3 -6.70 34.50 4.18
N ALA A 4 -7.75 34.56 3.36
CA ALA A 4 -9.03 34.00 3.74
C ALA A 4 -8.81 32.50 3.96
N ASN A 5 -8.97 32.05 5.20
CA ASN A 5 -9.15 30.63 5.50
C ASN A 5 -10.48 30.23 4.86
N THR A 6 -10.45 29.75 3.62
CA THR A 6 -11.58 29.04 3.03
C THR A 6 -11.86 27.85 3.95
N PRO A 7 -13.09 27.70 4.47
CA PRO A 7 -13.44 26.52 5.25
C PRO A 7 -13.16 25.27 4.42
N PRO A 8 -12.71 24.15 5.04
CA PRO A 8 -12.59 22.89 4.32
C PRO A 8 -13.94 22.58 3.69
N MET A 9 -13.96 22.44 2.35
CA MET A 9 -15.18 22.17 1.60
C MET A 9 -15.72 20.82 2.06
N GLU A 10 -16.94 20.79 2.58
CA GLU A 10 -17.56 19.54 2.97
C GLU A 10 -17.67 18.62 1.74
N PRO A 11 -17.35 17.32 1.88
CA PRO A 11 -17.49 16.38 0.79
C PRO A 11 -18.93 16.33 0.30
N ARG A 12 -19.11 16.38 -1.02
CA ARG A 12 -20.43 16.35 -1.68
C ARG A 12 -20.99 14.93 -1.82
N PHE A 13 -20.32 13.96 -1.24
CA PHE A 13 -20.67 12.54 -1.25
C PHE A 13 -20.57 11.96 0.15
N THR A 14 -21.21 10.81 0.36
CA THR A 14 -21.07 10.05 1.61
C THR A 14 -20.08 8.92 1.41
N LEU A 15 -19.16 8.73 2.36
CA LEU A 15 -18.24 7.59 2.39
C LEU A 15 -18.52 6.78 3.65
N GLU A 16 -19.08 5.60 3.47
CA GLU A 16 -19.27 4.61 4.52
C GLU A 16 -18.05 3.68 4.58
N GLU A 17 -17.48 3.51 5.76
CA GLU A 17 -16.37 2.60 5.95
C GLU A 17 -16.86 1.22 6.37
N ARG A 18 -16.54 0.20 5.57
CA ARG A 18 -16.89 -1.22 5.83
C ARG A 18 -15.68 -2.15 5.81
N ARG A 19 -14.46 -1.59 5.85
CA ARG A 19 -13.22 -2.35 5.97
C ARG A 19 -13.26 -3.24 7.21
N LEU A 20 -12.67 -4.43 7.09
CA LEU A 20 -12.50 -5.33 8.22
C LEU A 20 -11.53 -4.70 9.23
N ASP A 21 -11.74 -4.96 10.54
CA ASP A 21 -10.88 -4.39 11.58
C ASP A 21 -9.42 -4.88 11.48
N VAL A 22 -9.18 -6.07 10.92
CA VAL A 22 -7.83 -6.58 10.66
C VAL A 22 -7.04 -5.67 9.71
N GLU A 23 -7.69 -5.02 8.74
CA GLU A 23 -7.03 -4.11 7.79
C GLU A 23 -6.57 -2.79 8.43
N LYS A 24 -7.07 -2.49 9.63
CA LYS A 24 -6.75 -1.27 10.38
C LYS A 24 -5.53 -1.45 11.28
N ASN A 25 -5.05 -2.68 11.46
CA ASN A 25 -3.95 -3.03 12.35
C ASN A 25 -2.62 -3.14 11.60
N ASN A 26 -1.53 -2.95 12.34
CA ASN A 26 -0.19 -3.22 11.85
C ASN A 26 0.15 -4.69 12.08
N GLU A 27 0.61 -5.39 11.05
CA GLU A 27 0.92 -6.82 11.15
C GLU A 27 2.06 -7.19 10.19
N MET A 28 3.05 -7.94 10.69
CA MET A 28 4.00 -8.62 9.81
C MET A 28 3.37 -9.93 9.35
N LEU A 29 3.16 -10.07 8.05
CA LEU A 29 2.39 -11.18 7.47
C LEU A 29 3.07 -12.54 7.68
N SER A 30 4.41 -12.58 7.77
CA SER A 30 5.13 -13.76 8.22
C SER A 30 6.53 -13.46 8.78
N TYR A 31 6.91 -14.21 9.81
CA TYR A 31 8.27 -14.22 10.37
C TYR A 31 9.13 -15.38 9.84
N LEU A 32 8.58 -16.28 9.02
CA LEU A 32 9.29 -17.44 8.49
C LEU A 32 9.95 -17.11 7.16
N ILE A 33 11.28 -17.16 7.07
CA ILE A 33 12.04 -16.74 5.87
C ILE A 33 11.67 -17.51 4.59
N THR A 34 11.15 -18.73 4.73
CA THR A 34 10.68 -19.57 3.62
C THR A 34 9.27 -19.20 3.15
N SER A 35 8.55 -18.34 3.86
CA SER A 35 7.23 -17.85 3.46
C SER A 35 7.32 -16.80 2.35
N CYS A 36 6.33 -16.80 1.45
CA CYS A 36 6.16 -15.73 0.46
C CYS A 36 5.74 -14.39 1.09
N ASP A 37 5.17 -14.44 2.30
CA ASP A 37 4.78 -13.28 3.09
C ASP A 37 5.90 -12.75 4.01
N TYR A 38 7.08 -13.39 3.97
CA TYR A 38 8.20 -12.98 4.82
C TYR A 38 8.66 -11.57 4.52
N GLY A 39 8.74 -10.74 5.55
CA GLY A 39 9.22 -9.37 5.44
C GLY A 39 8.20 -8.40 4.84
N ILE A 40 6.95 -8.84 4.66
CA ILE A 40 5.84 -7.97 4.29
C ILE A 40 5.13 -7.50 5.56
N THR A 41 4.94 -6.20 5.68
CA THR A 41 4.23 -5.60 6.82
C THR A 41 3.02 -4.84 6.32
N GLN A 42 1.83 -5.22 6.81
CA GLN A 42 0.63 -4.41 6.67
C GLN A 42 0.73 -3.19 7.59
N ILE A 43 0.42 -2.02 7.03
CA ILE A 43 0.44 -0.71 7.69
C ILE A 43 -1.00 -0.31 8.03
N GLY A 44 -1.30 -0.39 9.31
CA GLY A 44 -2.58 -0.02 9.92
C GLY A 44 -2.78 1.49 10.00
N ASP A 45 -3.99 1.88 10.39
CA ASP A 45 -4.42 3.29 10.41
C ASP A 45 -3.59 4.13 11.39
N SER A 46 -3.15 3.54 12.51
CA SER A 46 -2.30 4.21 13.50
C SER A 46 -0.89 4.54 13.02
N GLN A 47 -0.45 3.99 11.87
CA GLN A 47 0.86 4.26 11.26
C GLN A 47 0.76 5.07 9.96
N THR A 48 -0.45 5.49 9.59
CA THR A 48 -0.66 6.41 8.48
C THR A 48 -0.98 7.81 9.03
N ASP A 49 -0.02 8.72 8.94
CA ASP A 49 -0.23 10.15 9.19
C ASP A 49 0.13 10.94 7.93
N PRO A 50 -0.85 11.57 7.24
CA PRO A 50 -2.27 11.63 7.59
C PRO A 50 -3.03 10.31 7.41
N ASP A 51 -4.19 10.20 8.07
CA ASP A 51 -5.09 9.05 7.96
C ASP A 51 -5.44 8.74 6.49
N LYS A 52 -5.21 7.50 6.06
CA LYS A 52 -5.36 7.11 4.65
C LYS A 52 -6.79 7.24 4.13
N VAL A 53 -7.81 7.01 4.97
CA VAL A 53 -9.22 7.13 4.57
C VAL A 53 -9.60 8.61 4.40
N ALA A 54 -9.15 9.47 5.31
CA ALA A 54 -9.31 10.91 5.19
C ALA A 54 -8.63 11.47 3.93
N VAL A 55 -7.41 11.02 3.62
CA VAL A 55 -6.73 11.39 2.36
C VAL A 55 -7.52 10.93 1.15
N LEU A 56 -7.93 9.66 1.09
CA LEU A 56 -8.73 9.14 -0.02
C LEU A 56 -10.00 9.96 -0.22
N LYS A 57 -10.71 10.29 0.87
CA LYS A 57 -11.94 11.11 0.81
C LYS A 57 -11.65 12.50 0.26
N SER A 58 -10.59 13.15 0.74
CA SER A 58 -10.18 14.48 0.29
C SER A 58 -9.80 14.48 -1.19
N ASP A 59 -9.01 13.50 -1.62
CA ASP A 59 -8.53 13.40 -2.99
C ASP A 59 -9.69 13.07 -3.96
N LEU A 60 -10.60 12.16 -3.59
CA LEU A 60 -11.81 11.90 -4.38
C LEU A 60 -12.69 13.16 -4.52
N GLN A 61 -12.81 13.96 -3.46
CA GLN A 61 -13.53 15.23 -3.52
C GLN A 61 -12.88 16.22 -4.51
N ALA A 62 -11.55 16.25 -4.56
CA ALA A 62 -10.80 17.13 -5.46
C ALA A 62 -10.85 16.65 -6.92
N LEU A 63 -10.76 15.33 -7.15
CA LEU A 63 -10.63 14.73 -8.49
C LEU A 63 -11.97 14.40 -9.16
N ALA A 64 -12.99 14.09 -8.37
CA ALA A 64 -14.28 13.60 -8.86
C ALA A 64 -15.48 14.16 -8.10
N GLY A 65 -15.33 15.22 -7.31
CA GLY A 65 -16.37 15.76 -6.44
C GLY A 65 -17.70 16.04 -7.12
N ASP A 66 -17.68 16.66 -8.31
CA ASP A 66 -18.90 16.96 -9.08
C ASP A 66 -19.56 15.68 -9.63
N ARG A 67 -18.76 14.67 -10.01
CA ARG A 67 -19.26 13.36 -10.48
C ARG A 67 -19.82 12.50 -9.35
N LEU A 68 -19.30 12.70 -8.14
CA LEU A 68 -19.69 11.97 -6.93
C LEU A 68 -20.82 12.65 -6.16
N GLU A 69 -21.31 13.80 -6.60
CA GLU A 69 -22.31 14.57 -5.85
C GLU A 69 -23.58 13.75 -5.55
N GLY A 70 -23.93 13.67 -4.26
CA GLY A 70 -25.07 12.90 -3.76
C GLY A 70 -24.90 11.37 -3.78
N ARG A 71 -23.77 10.86 -4.28
CA ARG A 71 -23.52 9.41 -4.41
C ARG A 71 -23.17 8.79 -3.06
N LYS A 72 -23.46 7.50 -2.93
CA LYS A 72 -23.06 6.69 -1.77
C LYS A 72 -21.83 5.87 -2.11
N LEU A 73 -20.73 6.16 -1.44
CA LEU A 73 -19.50 5.40 -1.51
C LEU A 73 -19.40 4.46 -0.31
N THR A 74 -18.93 3.25 -0.55
CA THR A 74 -18.64 2.26 0.51
C THR A 74 -17.22 1.76 0.32
N LEU A 75 -16.34 2.05 1.28
CA LEU A 75 -14.98 1.54 1.29
C LEU A 75 -15.00 0.12 1.87
N GLN A 76 -14.87 -0.87 1.00
CA GLN A 76 -15.00 -2.30 1.34
C GLN A 76 -13.68 -2.88 1.85
N SER A 77 -12.56 -2.45 1.25
CA SER A 77 -11.21 -2.85 1.67
C SER A 77 -10.24 -1.69 1.40
N TYR A 78 -9.26 -1.49 2.27
CA TYR A 78 -8.13 -0.59 2.01
C TYR A 78 -6.92 -1.02 2.84
N THR A 79 -6.02 -1.78 2.20
CA THR A 79 -4.78 -2.27 2.79
C THR A 79 -3.59 -1.50 2.24
N VAL A 80 -2.55 -1.36 3.07
CA VAL A 80 -1.27 -0.77 2.71
C VAL A 80 -0.20 -1.70 3.21
N HIS A 81 0.77 -2.03 2.38
CA HIS A 81 1.84 -2.96 2.70
C HIS A 81 3.20 -2.33 2.39
N LEU A 82 4.15 -2.50 3.30
CA LEU A 82 5.56 -2.28 3.05
C LEU A 82 6.22 -3.64 2.80
N ASN A 83 6.75 -3.87 1.61
CA ASN A 83 7.37 -5.14 1.25
C ASN A 83 8.91 -5.04 1.38
N ASN A 84 9.43 -5.43 2.54
CA ASN A 84 10.87 -5.49 2.83
C ASN A 84 11.49 -6.86 2.52
N ALA A 85 10.78 -7.77 1.84
CA ALA A 85 11.19 -9.16 1.70
C ALA A 85 12.60 -9.31 1.10
N VAL A 86 12.91 -8.57 0.04
CA VAL A 86 14.23 -8.60 -0.62
C VAL A 86 15.33 -8.14 0.33
N ALA A 87 15.15 -6.98 0.95
CA ALA A 87 16.14 -6.39 1.85
C ALA A 87 16.42 -7.31 3.05
N LEU A 88 15.38 -7.87 3.66
CA LEU A 88 15.52 -8.78 4.81
C LEU A 88 16.17 -10.10 4.40
N LYS A 89 15.79 -10.69 3.26
CA LYS A 89 16.42 -11.91 2.76
C LYS A 89 17.90 -11.70 2.41
N GLN A 90 18.28 -10.54 1.88
CA GLN A 90 19.68 -10.20 1.65
C GLN A 90 20.48 -10.05 2.95
N GLN A 91 19.89 -9.45 3.99
CA GLN A 91 20.52 -9.36 5.31
C GLN A 91 20.74 -10.75 5.94
N VAL A 92 19.72 -11.61 5.90
CA VAL A 92 19.85 -12.99 6.41
C VAL A 92 20.79 -13.82 5.54
N GLY A 93 20.79 -13.64 4.22
CA GLY A 93 21.73 -14.25 3.29
C GLY A 93 23.19 -13.87 3.57
N SER A 94 23.42 -12.62 4.00
CA SER A 94 24.73 -12.13 4.42
C SER A 94 25.14 -12.70 5.79
N PHE A 95 24.18 -12.83 6.71
CA PHE A 95 24.39 -13.52 8.00
C PHE A 95 24.62 -15.02 7.82
N SER A 96 24.00 -15.62 6.79
CA SER A 96 24.11 -17.03 6.47
C SER A 96 25.30 -17.35 5.58
N ALA A 97 25.96 -16.41 4.89
CA ALA A 97 27.27 -16.66 4.27
C ALA A 97 28.34 -17.05 5.33
N ALA A 98 28.20 -16.55 6.56
CA ALA A 98 29.01 -17.00 7.71
C ALA A 98 28.58 -18.39 8.25
N TYR A 99 27.34 -18.83 8.00
CA TYR A 99 26.79 -20.14 8.40
C TYR A 99 26.70 -21.18 7.27
N ALA A 100 26.92 -20.79 6.01
CA ALA A 100 26.84 -21.62 4.81
C ALA A 100 27.97 -22.66 4.75
N GLY A 101 28.98 -22.54 5.63
CA GLY A 101 29.94 -23.59 5.92
C GLY A 101 29.37 -24.77 6.72
N LEU A 102 28.19 -24.65 7.33
CA LEU A 102 27.59 -25.68 8.19
C LEU A 102 26.35 -26.36 7.61
N LEU A 103 25.54 -25.64 6.81
CA LEU A 103 24.32 -26.16 6.18
C LEU A 103 24.29 -25.69 4.72
N GLY A 104 24.37 -26.66 3.80
CA GLY A 104 24.72 -26.45 2.39
C GLY A 104 24.07 -25.24 1.71
N GLY A 105 24.91 -24.37 1.15
CA GLY A 105 24.54 -23.10 0.49
C GLY A 105 23.66 -23.20 -0.75
N THR A 106 23.24 -24.39 -1.17
CA THR A 106 22.36 -24.60 -2.34
C THR A 106 20.88 -24.36 -2.05
N LEU A 107 20.42 -24.58 -0.82
CA LEU A 107 19.01 -24.29 -0.45
C LEU A 107 18.73 -22.78 -0.40
N PHE A 108 19.73 -21.97 -0.03
CA PHE A 108 19.55 -20.55 0.27
C PHE A 108 19.58 -19.66 -0.99
N MET A 109 20.36 -20.01 -2.01
CA MET A 109 20.39 -19.24 -3.27
C MET A 109 19.04 -19.28 -4.01
N ALA A 110 18.30 -20.40 -3.89
CA ALA A 110 16.95 -20.53 -4.45
C ALA A 110 15.89 -19.63 -3.76
N MET A 111 16.20 -19.03 -2.60
CA MET A 111 15.29 -18.16 -1.86
C MET A 111 15.46 -16.66 -2.16
N THR A 112 16.45 -16.29 -2.97
CA THR A 112 16.87 -14.88 -3.18
C THR A 112 16.15 -14.15 -4.31
N GLU A 113 15.48 -14.88 -5.21
CA GLU A 113 14.49 -14.30 -6.10
C GLU A 113 13.14 -14.26 -5.36
N ILE A 114 12.38 -13.17 -5.49
CA ILE A 114 10.96 -13.18 -5.06
C ILE A 114 10.21 -14.05 -6.10
N GLY A 115 10.48 -15.35 -6.12
CA GLY A 115 9.84 -16.34 -6.99
C GLY A 115 8.40 -16.64 -6.59
N CYS A 116 7.77 -15.73 -5.85
CA CYS A 116 6.40 -15.85 -5.39
C CYS A 116 5.47 -15.17 -6.40
N SER A 117 4.49 -15.92 -6.89
CA SER A 117 3.40 -15.36 -7.68
C SER A 117 2.47 -14.53 -6.80
N LYS A 118 1.61 -13.72 -7.43
CA LYS A 118 0.63 -12.89 -6.73
C LYS A 118 -0.27 -13.74 -5.83
N GLU A 119 -0.61 -14.95 -6.24
CA GLU A 119 -1.51 -15.87 -5.52
C GLU A 119 -0.87 -16.50 -4.28
N GLN A 120 0.47 -16.47 -4.19
CA GLN A 120 1.22 -17.02 -3.05
C GLN A 120 1.47 -15.99 -1.96
N VAL A 121 1.19 -14.72 -2.24
CA VAL A 121 1.39 -13.59 -1.33
C VAL A 121 0.02 -13.10 -0.87
N SER A 122 -0.18 -12.99 0.44
CA SER A 122 -1.48 -12.57 1.00
C SER A 122 -1.75 -11.06 0.85
N GLY A 123 -0.70 -10.26 0.66
CA GLY A 123 -0.78 -8.82 0.37
C GLY A 123 0.58 -8.21 0.05
N GLY A 124 0.60 -7.05 -0.63
CA GLY A 124 1.86 -6.32 -0.88
C GLY A 124 2.78 -6.94 -1.93
N TRP A 125 2.24 -7.77 -2.82
CA TRP A 125 2.95 -8.29 -3.99
C TRP A 125 3.24 -7.17 -5.01
N TYR A 126 4.34 -7.27 -5.76
CA TYR A 126 4.73 -6.33 -6.84
C TYR A 126 5.61 -7.02 -7.89
N THR A 127 5.71 -6.43 -9.08
CA THR A 127 6.66 -6.85 -10.12
C THR A 127 7.85 -5.91 -10.24
N ALA A 128 8.95 -6.39 -10.81
CA ALA A 128 10.19 -5.62 -10.95
C ALA A 128 10.03 -4.34 -11.79
N ASP A 129 9.09 -4.31 -12.73
CA ASP A 129 8.77 -3.14 -13.57
C ASP A 129 7.91 -2.09 -12.87
N GLU A 130 7.31 -2.41 -11.71
CA GLU A 130 6.52 -1.47 -10.91
C GLU A 130 7.38 -0.63 -9.95
N VAL A 131 8.66 -0.96 -9.80
CA VAL A 131 9.58 -0.30 -8.87
C VAL A 131 10.71 0.39 -9.61
N SER A 132 11.14 1.53 -9.08
CA SER A 132 12.15 2.38 -9.74
C SER A 132 13.57 2.18 -9.20
N ASN A 133 13.70 1.53 -8.04
CA ASN A 133 14.96 1.31 -7.34
C ASN A 133 14.83 0.12 -6.37
N ALA A 134 15.91 -0.18 -5.66
CA ALA A 134 15.99 -1.32 -4.74
C ALA A 134 15.39 -1.05 -3.35
N TRP A 135 14.77 0.10 -3.10
CA TRP A 135 14.14 0.36 -1.82
C TRP A 135 12.83 -0.41 -1.67
N PRO A 136 12.45 -0.74 -0.43
CA PRO A 136 11.20 -1.44 -0.17
C PRO A 136 9.99 -0.68 -0.75
N PRO A 137 9.20 -1.30 -1.63
CA PRO A 137 8.00 -0.66 -2.13
C PRO A 137 6.90 -0.60 -1.07
N VAL A 138 6.10 0.46 -1.17
CA VAL A 138 4.78 0.56 -0.56
C VAL A 138 3.74 0.22 -1.61
N ILE A 139 2.87 -0.72 -1.26
CA ILE A 139 1.76 -1.18 -2.09
C ILE A 139 0.47 -0.86 -1.36
N ALA A 140 -0.44 -0.16 -2.03
CA ALA A 140 -1.79 0.05 -1.53
C ALA A 140 -2.80 -0.65 -2.42
N GLU A 141 -3.81 -1.27 -1.82
CA GLU A 141 -4.91 -1.92 -2.52
C GLU A 141 -6.22 -1.50 -1.86
N ALA A 142 -7.19 -1.08 -2.67
CA ALA A 142 -8.47 -0.61 -2.18
C ALA A 142 -9.61 -1.11 -3.06
N THR A 143 -10.73 -1.41 -2.41
CA THR A 143 -12.00 -1.70 -3.07
C THR A 143 -13.04 -0.70 -2.60
N LEU A 144 -13.58 0.06 -3.56
CA LEU A 144 -14.58 1.09 -3.34
C LEU A 144 -15.83 0.74 -4.12
N SER A 145 -16.99 0.75 -3.47
CA SER A 145 -18.26 0.64 -4.16
C SER A 145 -18.92 2.01 -4.30
N VAL A 146 -19.42 2.36 -5.48
CA VAL A 146 -20.22 3.56 -5.74
C VAL A 146 -21.61 3.12 -6.17
N ASP A 147 -22.63 3.46 -5.36
CA ASP A 147 -24.03 3.05 -5.57
C ASP A 147 -24.20 1.54 -5.86
N GLY A 148 -23.38 0.71 -5.21
CA GLY A 148 -23.42 -0.75 -5.34
C GLY A 148 -22.54 -1.35 -6.44
N VAL A 149 -21.95 -0.54 -7.33
CA VAL A 149 -20.94 -1.00 -8.31
C VAL A 149 -19.57 -1.00 -7.65
N SER A 150 -18.85 -2.12 -7.68
CA SER A 150 -17.55 -2.26 -7.02
C SER A 150 -16.39 -2.00 -8.00
N TYR A 151 -15.44 -1.19 -7.54
CA TYR A 151 -14.23 -0.80 -8.24
C TYR A 151 -13.02 -1.22 -7.41
N GLN A 152 -11.97 -1.69 -8.08
CA GLN A 152 -10.72 -2.07 -7.44
C GLN A 152 -9.58 -1.20 -7.97
N SER A 153 -8.74 -0.75 -7.05
CA SER A 153 -7.57 0.05 -7.35
C SER A 153 -6.39 -0.47 -6.56
N ARG A 154 -5.21 -0.40 -7.18
CA ARG A 154 -3.93 -0.76 -6.58
C ARG A 154 -2.92 0.31 -6.94
N ALA A 155 -1.96 0.59 -6.10
CA ALA A 155 -0.85 1.50 -6.38
C ALA A 155 0.44 0.92 -5.79
N VAL A 156 1.56 1.12 -6.48
CA VAL A 156 2.89 0.68 -6.05
C VAL A 156 3.82 1.87 -6.20
N ALA A 157 4.57 2.17 -5.15
CA ALA A 157 5.64 3.15 -5.23
C ALA A 157 6.82 2.74 -4.37
N THR A 158 8.00 3.10 -4.85
CA THR A 158 9.24 3.16 -4.07
C THR A 158 9.55 4.61 -3.77
N ALA A 159 10.30 4.88 -2.70
CA ALA A 159 10.75 6.24 -2.44
C ALA A 159 11.56 6.77 -3.64
N ALA A 160 11.38 8.04 -4.00
CA ALA A 160 11.94 8.69 -5.18
C ALA A 160 13.40 9.11 -4.97
N ASN A 161 13.76 9.41 -3.72
CA ASN A 161 15.13 9.73 -3.29
C ASN A 161 15.30 9.48 -1.78
N GLU A 162 16.52 9.57 -1.27
CA GLU A 162 16.87 9.24 0.12
C GLU A 162 16.26 10.19 1.16
N THR A 163 15.76 11.34 0.70
CA THR A 163 15.16 12.38 1.54
C THR A 163 13.64 12.30 1.59
N GLU A 164 13.00 11.52 0.71
CA GLU A 164 11.54 11.32 0.75
C GLU A 164 11.18 10.55 2.02
N THR A 165 10.34 11.16 2.83
CA THR A 165 9.84 10.55 4.06
C THR A 165 8.78 9.50 3.76
N MET A 166 8.57 8.56 4.68
CA MET A 166 7.47 7.58 4.56
C MET A 166 6.10 8.26 4.45
N ALA A 167 5.89 9.39 5.12
CA ALA A 167 4.66 10.16 5.03
C ALA A 167 4.42 10.74 3.62
N GLU A 168 5.47 11.23 2.95
CA GLU A 168 5.40 11.71 1.57
C GLU A 168 5.13 10.55 0.59
N LEU A 169 5.83 9.43 0.77
CA LEU A 169 5.60 8.22 -0.02
C LEU A 169 4.16 7.71 0.15
N TYR A 170 3.65 7.65 1.37
CA TYR A 170 2.27 7.26 1.66
C TYR A 170 1.25 8.19 0.99
N ARG A 171 1.41 9.51 1.12
CA ARG A 171 0.54 10.48 0.44
C ARG A 171 0.53 10.27 -1.07
N ARG A 172 1.70 10.02 -1.68
CA ARG A 172 1.81 9.76 -3.12
C ARG A 172 1.07 8.49 -3.52
N VAL A 173 1.24 7.40 -2.77
CA VAL A 173 0.52 6.13 -3.01
C VAL A 173 -1.00 6.30 -2.83
N PHE A 174 -1.44 6.99 -1.79
CA PHE A 174 -2.87 7.20 -1.53
C PHE A 174 -3.53 8.05 -2.62
N ARG A 175 -2.81 9.08 -3.09
CA ARG A 175 -3.26 9.88 -4.22
C ARG A 175 -3.41 9.06 -5.51
N GLN A 176 -2.46 8.18 -5.81
CA GLN A 176 -2.57 7.28 -6.98
C GLN A 176 -3.79 6.36 -6.90
N ILE A 177 -4.16 5.90 -5.69
CA ILE A 177 -5.39 5.12 -5.50
C ILE A 177 -6.62 5.97 -5.88
N ALA A 178 -6.69 7.22 -5.40
CA ALA A 178 -7.79 8.12 -5.69
C ALA A 178 -7.88 8.49 -7.17
N GLU A 179 -6.75 8.75 -7.83
CA GLU A 179 -6.66 9.02 -9.27
C GLU A 179 -7.21 7.85 -10.09
N ARG A 180 -6.77 6.62 -9.79
CA ARG A 180 -7.28 5.41 -10.46
C ARG A 180 -8.77 5.17 -10.24
N PHE A 181 -9.31 5.49 -9.05
CA PHE A 181 -10.75 5.44 -8.86
C PHE A 181 -11.47 6.52 -9.66
N ALA A 182 -10.94 7.74 -9.69
CA ALA A 182 -11.52 8.84 -10.46
C ALA A 182 -11.54 8.55 -11.97
N GLU A 183 -10.54 7.84 -12.50
CA GLU A 183 -10.51 7.36 -13.90
C GLU A 183 -11.59 6.31 -14.18
N GLN A 184 -11.86 5.41 -13.23
CA GLN A 184 -12.89 4.36 -13.39
C GLN A 184 -14.33 4.88 -13.26
N LEU A 185 -14.51 6.13 -12.82
CA LEU A 185 -15.80 6.79 -12.61
C LEU A 185 -16.19 7.71 -13.79
N GLU A 186 -15.44 7.67 -14.90
CA GLU A 186 -15.83 8.27 -16.19
C GLU A 186 -16.95 7.47 -16.88
#